data_AF-A0A2P4XN95-F1
#
_entry.id   AF-A0A2P4XN95-F1
#
_cell.length_a   1.000
_cell.length_b   1.000
_cell.length_c   1.000
_cell.angle_alpha   90.00
_cell.angle_beta   90.00
_cell.angle_gamma   90.00
#
_symmetry.space_group_name_H-M   'P 1'
#
loop_
_entity.id
_entity.type
_entity.pdbx_description
1 polymer ?
#
loop_
_entity_poly.entity_id
_entity_poly.type
_entity_poly.pdbx_seq_one_letter_code
_entity_poly.pdbx_strand_id
1 'polypeptide(L)'
;MWRTFEAEKTKRAFSSVIRLRRKLYTSTFTVDGNMEEWLDDVEDICRQLENMNEVIPDAEMVNIILQGVEETPRNVVRLFNRGQPGQSQVTLDVVLNT
;
A
#
# COMPACT_ATOMS: atom_id res chain seq x y z
N MET A 1 31.13 9.72 8.01
CA MET A 1 30.04 8.75 7.78
C MET A 1 29.03 8.78 8.93
N TRP A 2 29.40 8.39 10.16
CA TRP A 2 28.46 8.34 11.30
C TRP A 2 27.90 9.70 11.74
N ARG A 3 28.74 10.75 11.82
CA ARG A 3 28.28 12.12 12.20
C ARG A 3 27.36 12.76 11.14
N THR A 4 27.56 12.44 9.87
CA THR A 4 26.72 12.91 8.77
C THR A 4 25.36 12.21 8.79
N PHE A 5 25.37 10.89 9.01
CA PHE A 5 24.18 10.09 9.24
C PHE A 5 23.41 10.60 10.47
N GLU A 6 24.08 10.81 11.60
CA GLU A 6 23.49 11.35 12.81
C GLU A 6 22.83 12.72 12.57
N ALA A 7 23.51 13.65 11.89
CA ALA A 7 22.99 14.99 11.61
C ALA A 7 21.82 15.02 10.61
N GLU A 8 21.76 14.07 9.66
CA GLU A 8 20.61 13.93 8.76
C GLU A 8 19.42 13.24 9.43
N LYS A 9 19.70 12.23 10.27
CA LYS A 9 18.70 11.32 10.86
C LYS A 9 18.13 11.82 12.19
N THR A 10 18.67 12.91 12.75
CA THR A 10 18.09 13.61 13.92
C THR A 10 17.16 14.77 13.54
N LYS A 11 17.02 15.10 12.25
CA LYS A 11 16.08 16.13 11.81
C LYS A 11 14.64 15.65 12.06
N ARG A 12 13.78 16.52 12.60
CA ARG A 12 12.36 16.24 12.86
C ARG A 12 11.63 15.66 11.65
N ALA A 13 12.00 16.10 10.45
CA ALA A 13 11.48 15.57 9.18
C ALA A 13 11.77 14.07 9.02
N PHE A 14 12.98 13.60 9.39
CA PHE A 14 13.34 12.19 9.31
C PHE A 14 12.54 11.33 10.29
N SER A 15 12.33 11.80 11.53
CA SER A 15 11.47 11.11 12.49
C SER A 15 10.02 10.99 12.00
N SER A 16 9.51 12.01 11.31
CA SER A 16 8.18 11.97 10.68
C SER A 16 8.11 10.92 9.56
N VAL A 17 9.12 10.85 8.69
CA VAL A 17 9.23 9.84 7.63
C VAL A 17 9.23 8.43 8.21
N ILE A 18 10.04 8.17 9.23
CA ILE A 18 10.09 6.84 9.88
C ILE A 18 8.74 6.47 10.50
N ARG A 19 8.07 7.42 11.14
CA ARG A 19 6.73 7.19 11.72
C ARG A 19 5.70 6.86 10.64
N LEU A 20 5.70 7.60 9.53
CA LEU A 20 4.77 7.37 8.41
C LEU A 20 5.03 6.03 7.72
N ARG A 21 6.29 5.70 7.44
CA ARG A 21 6.69 4.38 6.90
C ARG A 21 6.23 3.25 7.83
N ARG A 22 6.42 3.40 9.14
CA ARG A 22 5.94 2.40 10.11
C ARG A 22 4.42 2.24 10.02
N LYS A 23 3.66 3.34 10.00
CA LYS A 23 2.19 3.31 9.88
C LYS A 23 1.76 2.60 8.58
N LEU A 24 2.45 2.89 7.47
CA LEU A 24 2.17 2.29 6.16
C LEU A 24 2.37 0.77 6.17
N TYR A 25 3.54 0.29 6.61
CA TYR A 25 3.87 -1.15 6.58
C TYR A 25 3.12 -1.99 7.61
N THR A 26 2.55 -1.38 8.64
CA THR A 26 1.72 -2.08 9.63
C THR A 26 0.22 -1.84 9.41
N SER A 27 -0.16 -1.17 8.32
CA SER A 27 -1.57 -0.95 7.98
C SER A 27 -2.17 -2.27 7.54
N THR A 28 -3.18 -2.74 8.26
CA THR A 28 -3.91 -3.96 7.91
C THR A 28 -5.39 -3.63 7.70
N PHE A 29 -5.98 -4.29 6.72
CA PHE A 29 -7.40 -4.26 6.45
C PHE A 29 -8.10 -5.29 7.34
N THR A 30 -9.15 -4.86 8.05
CA THR A 30 -10.03 -5.74 8.80
C THR A 30 -11.24 -6.12 7.95
N VAL A 31 -11.68 -7.38 7.99
CA VAL A 31 -12.77 -7.89 7.12
C VAL A 31 -14.09 -7.15 7.32
N ASP A 32 -14.34 -6.64 8.53
CA ASP A 32 -15.52 -5.83 8.86
C ASP A 32 -15.33 -4.33 8.57
N GLY A 33 -14.15 -3.95 8.07
CA GLY A 33 -13.78 -2.58 7.74
C GLY A 33 -14.20 -2.15 6.34
N ASN A 34 -14.16 -0.83 6.11
CA ASN A 34 -14.39 -0.26 4.78
C ASN A 34 -13.09 -0.29 3.97
N MET A 35 -13.09 -1.02 2.86
CA MET A 35 -11.92 -1.14 1.96
C MET A 35 -11.56 0.21 1.31
N GLU A 36 -12.55 1.02 0.92
CA GLU A 36 -12.30 2.33 0.31
C GLU A 36 -11.61 3.26 1.31
N GLU A 37 -12.13 3.34 2.54
CA GLU A 37 -11.54 4.16 3.60
C GLU A 37 -10.11 3.71 3.95
N TRP A 38 -9.86 2.40 3.97
CA TRP A 38 -8.52 1.88 4.21
C TRP A 38 -7.55 2.20 3.07
N LEU A 39 -7.99 2.10 1.81
CA LEU A 39 -7.17 2.46 0.66
C LEU A 39 -6.87 3.98 0.63
N ASP A 40 -7.87 4.82 0.94
CA ASP A 40 -7.69 6.27 1.07
C ASP A 40 -6.66 6.61 2.15
N ASP A 41 -6.69 5.90 3.29
CA ASP A 41 -5.70 6.06 4.37
C ASP A 41 -4.29 5.66 3.93
N VAL A 42 -4.15 4.59 3.15
CA VAL A 42 -2.86 4.15 2.59
C VAL A 42 -2.33 5.19 1.59
N GLU A 43 -3.19 5.68 0.69
CA GLU A 43 -2.84 6.70 -0.31
C GLU A 43 -2.45 8.02 0.35
N ASP A 44 -3.17 8.46 1.39
CA ASP A 44 -2.83 9.68 2.12
C ASP A 44 -1.46 9.59 2.79
N ILE A 45 -1.10 8.43 3.34
CA ILE A 45 0.25 8.22 3.90
C ILE A 45 1.31 8.27 2.80
N CYS A 46 1.08 7.67 1.64
CA CYS A 46 1.98 7.75 0.50
C CYS A 46 2.18 9.20 0.04
N ARG A 47 1.09 9.96 -0.11
CA ARG A 47 1.14 11.39 -0.47
C ARG A 47 1.89 12.22 0.56
N GLN A 48 1.73 11.92 1.86
CA GLN A 48 2.51 12.57 2.92
C GLN A 48 4.01 12.27 2.82
N LEU A 49 4.39 11.05 2.44
CA LEU A 49 5.79 10.66 2.21
C LEU A 49 6.37 11.34 0.95
N GLU A 50 5.60 11.40 -0.13
CA GLU A 50 6.00 12.12 -1.35
C GLU A 50 6.26 13.61 -1.10
N ASN A 51 5.41 14.27 -0.32
CA ASN A 51 5.62 15.65 0.13
C ASN A 51 6.90 15.84 0.96
N MET A 52 7.45 14.76 1.52
CA MET A 52 8.73 14.72 2.23
C MET A 52 9.89 14.24 1.35
N ASN A 53 9.68 14.15 0.03
CA ASN A 53 10.64 13.67 -0.95
C ASN A 53 11.02 12.18 -0.77
N GLU A 54 10.10 11.39 -0.24
CA GLU A 54 10.20 9.95 0.00
C GLU A 54 9.14 9.22 -0.83
N VAL A 55 9.46 8.91 -2.08
CA VAL A 55 8.52 8.26 -3.00
C VAL A 55 8.46 6.76 -2.73
N ILE A 56 7.25 6.22 -2.60
CA ILE A 56 7.00 4.78 -2.53
C ILE A 56 6.73 4.29 -3.96
N PRO A 57 7.55 3.38 -4.53
CA PRO A 57 7.29 2.85 -5.86
C PRO A 57 5.97 2.06 -5.93
N ASP A 58 5.28 2.11 -7.07
CA ASP A 58 4.02 1.39 -7.30
C ASP A 58 4.11 -0.10 -6.96
N ALA A 59 5.22 -0.75 -7.32
CA ALA A 59 5.46 -2.15 -7.01
C ALA A 59 5.52 -2.43 -5.51
N GLU A 60 6.05 -1.48 -4.73
CA GLU A 60 6.05 -1.57 -3.27
C GLU A 60 4.65 -1.33 -2.71
N MET A 61 3.91 -0.37 -3.26
CA MET A 61 2.53 -0.10 -2.87
C MET A 61 1.61 -1.30 -3.08
N VAL A 62 1.73 -2.00 -4.21
CA VAL A 62 1.00 -3.26 -4.45
C VAL A 62 1.34 -4.31 -3.40
N ASN A 63 2.62 -4.46 -3.05
CA ASN A 63 3.04 -5.40 -2.02
C ASN A 63 2.49 -5.04 -0.62
N ILE A 64 2.44 -3.75 -0.28
CA ILE A 64 1.85 -3.26 0.97
C ILE A 64 0.36 -3.59 1.03
N ILE A 65 -0.38 -3.32 -0.05
CA ILE A 65 -1.81 -3.61 -0.13
C ILE A 65 -2.07 -5.12 0.02
N LEU A 66 -1.29 -5.96 -0.67
CA LEU A 66 -1.44 -7.41 -0.60
C LEU A 66 -1.07 -8.00 0.77
N GLN A 67 -0.11 -7.39 1.49
CA GLN A 67 0.28 -7.79 2.84
C GLN A 67 -0.71 -7.31 3.90
N GLY A 68 -1.29 -6.12 3.71
CA GLY A 68 -2.24 -5.53 4.65
C GLY A 68 -3.59 -6.27 4.69
N VAL A 69 -3.95 -6.97 3.61
CA VAL A 69 -5.12 -7.87 3.60
C VAL A 69 -4.71 -9.20 4.25
N GLU A 70 -4.86 -9.25 5.58
CA GLU A 70 -4.26 -10.25 6.47
C GLU A 70 -4.70 -11.70 6.18
N GLU A 71 -5.85 -11.95 5.55
CA GLU A 71 -6.22 -13.29 5.10
C GLU A 71 -6.86 -13.30 3.71
N THR A 72 -6.10 -13.89 2.78
CA THR A 72 -6.48 -14.26 1.41
C THR A 72 -6.35 -13.16 0.36
N PRO A 73 -5.12 -12.92 -0.14
CA PRO A 73 -4.88 -12.17 -1.37
C PRO A 73 -5.79 -12.63 -2.53
N ARG A 74 -6.12 -13.94 -2.60
CA ARG A 74 -7.08 -14.46 -3.61
C ARG A 74 -8.51 -13.98 -3.43
N ASN A 75 -9.01 -13.78 -2.21
CA ASN A 75 -10.40 -13.36 -2.01
C ASN A 75 -10.58 -11.86 -2.34
N VAL A 76 -9.56 -11.04 -2.08
CA VAL A 76 -9.58 -9.61 -2.44
C VAL A 76 -9.29 -9.39 -3.92
N VAL A 77 -8.35 -10.11 -4.54
CA VAL A 77 -8.23 -10.11 -6.01
C VAL A 77 -9.54 -10.55 -6.68
N ARG A 78 -10.28 -11.48 -6.06
CA ARG A 78 -11.63 -11.85 -6.51
C ARG A 78 -12.69 -10.78 -6.27
N LEU A 79 -12.58 -9.96 -5.23
CA LEU A 79 -13.45 -8.79 -5.00
C LEU A 79 -13.21 -7.72 -6.08
N PHE A 80 -11.95 -7.42 -6.42
CA PHE A 80 -11.60 -6.55 -7.54
C PHE A 80 -12.07 -7.10 -8.89
N ASN A 81 -12.01 -8.43 -9.09
CA ASN A 81 -12.49 -9.09 -10.30
C ASN A 81 -14.02 -9.27 -10.34
N ARG A 82 -14.74 -8.89 -9.27
CA ARG A 82 -16.21 -8.91 -9.21
C ARG A 82 -16.81 -7.63 -9.79
N GLY A 83 -16.24 -7.15 -10.89
CA GLY A 83 -16.76 -6.05 -11.68
C GLY A 83 -18.04 -6.46 -12.39
N GLN A 84 -19.15 -5.89 -11.94
CA GLN A 84 -20.45 -5.68 -12.59
C GLN A 84 -21.18 -6.89 -13.23
N PRO A 85 -22.49 -7.07 -12.95
CA PRO A 85 -23.31 -8.03 -13.67
C PRO A 85 -23.35 -7.64 -15.16
N GLY A 86 -22.61 -8.36 -16.00
CA GLY A 86 -22.56 -8.13 -17.45
C GLY A 86 -21.18 -8.13 -18.09
N GLN A 87 -20.07 -8.11 -17.33
CA GLN A 87 -18.73 -8.25 -17.90
C GLN A 87 -18.20 -9.68 -17.69
N SER A 88 -17.75 -10.31 -18.77
CA SER A 88 -17.10 -11.62 -18.74
C SER A 88 -15.92 -11.58 -17.77
N GLN A 89 -15.91 -12.48 -16.79
CA GLN A 89 -14.81 -12.68 -15.87
C GLN A 89 -13.50 -12.79 -16.66
N VAL A 90 -12.60 -11.82 -16.50
CA VAL A 90 -11.25 -11.94 -17.04
C VAL A 90 -10.48 -12.82 -16.06
N THR A 91 -10.48 -14.11 -16.35
CA THR A 91 -9.70 -15.11 -15.60
C THR A 91 -8.22 -14.96 -15.97
N LEU A 92 -7.32 -15.17 -15.01
CA LEU A 92 -5.86 -15.12 -15.20
C LEU A 92 -5.36 -16.00 -16.37
N ASP A 93 -6.09 -17.05 -16.73
CA ASP A 93 -5.83 -17.90 -17.90
C ASP A 93 -5.90 -17.14 -19.25
N VAL A 94 -6.64 -16.03 -19.32
CA VAL A 94 -6.76 -15.21 -20.54
C VAL A 94 -5.52 -14.31 -20.72
N VAL A 95 -4.93 -13.84 -19.61
CA VAL A 95 -3.77 -12.94 -19.61
C VAL A 95 -2.47 -13.70 -19.89
N LEU A 96 -2.37 -14.95 -19.46
CA LEU A 96 -1.15 -15.76 -19.63
C LEU A 96 -1.09 -16.49 -21.00
N ASN A 97 -2.12 -16.34 -21.84
CA ASN A 97 -2.22 -17.05 -23.12
C ASN A 97 -2.32 -16.11 -24.34
N THR A 98 -1.89 -14.85 -24.19
CA THR A 98 -1.65 -13.89 -25.29
C THR A 98 -0.20 -13.43 -25.25
#